data_AF-L1PS33-F1
#
_entry.id   AF-L1PS33-F1
#
_cell.length_a   1.000
_cell.length_b   1.000
_cell.length_c   1.000
_cell.angle_alpha   90.00
_cell.angle_beta   90.00
_cell.angle_gamma   90.00
#
_symmetry.space_group_name_H-M   'P 1'
#
loop_
_entity.id
_entity.type
_entity.pdbx_description
1 polymer ?
#
loop_
_entity_poly.entity_id
_entity_poly.type
_entity_poly.pdbx_seq_one_letter_code
_entity_poly.pdbx_strand_id
1 'polypeptide(L)' 'MTTKRNKQVRKPLKVQKETPYYILMEPDSSLDIYNNHPYFAEKLARAKETIKRVGLPKSFTR' A
#
# COMPACT_ATOMS: atom_id res chain seq x y z
N MET A 1 -3.34 34.16 -18.56
CA MET A 1 -3.31 33.74 -17.14
C MET A 1 -2.67 32.37 -17.04
N THR A 2 -1.55 32.25 -16.34
CA THR A 2 -0.71 31.04 -16.31
C THR A 2 -1.19 30.07 -15.23
N THR A 3 -1.58 28.87 -15.66
CA THR A 3 -2.05 27.78 -14.79
C THR A 3 -0.91 27.29 -13.90
N LYS A 4 -0.95 27.63 -12.60
CA LYS A 4 0.01 27.14 -11.61
C LYS A 4 -0.15 25.62 -11.46
N ARG A 5 0.76 24.83 -12.05
CA ARG A 5 0.91 23.41 -11.73
C ARG A 5 1.25 23.29 -10.24
N ASN A 6 0.29 22.86 -9.43
CA ASN A 6 0.54 22.41 -8.06
C ASN A 6 1.51 21.23 -8.14
N LYS A 7 2.80 21.49 -7.90
CA LYS A 7 3.78 20.42 -7.66
C LYS A 7 3.36 19.79 -6.33
N GLN A 8 2.71 18.63 -6.37
CA GLN A 8 2.59 17.77 -5.20
C GLN A 8 4.00 17.51 -4.69
N VAL A 9 4.35 18.17 -3.59
CA VAL A 9 5.59 17.93 -2.85
C VAL A 9 5.45 16.51 -2.31
N ARG A 10 6.02 15.53 -3.02
CA ARG A 10 6.16 14.17 -2.52
C ARG A 10 7.04 14.26 -1.28
N LYS A 11 6.46 14.10 -0.10
CA LYS A 11 7.24 13.97 1.14
C LYS A 11 8.20 12.79 0.95
N PRO A 12 9.48 12.90 1.35
CA PRO A 12 10.39 11.78 1.27
C PRO A 12 9.80 10.64 2.13
N LEU A 13 9.59 9.46 1.53
CA LEU A 13 9.11 8.29 2.25
C LEU A 13 10.16 7.93 3.30
N LYS A 14 9.74 7.80 4.56
CA LYS A 14 10.62 7.39 5.66
C LYS A 14 10.96 5.92 5.52
N VAL A 15 12.23 5.60 5.72
CA VAL A 15 12.71 4.23 5.72
C VAL A 15 12.51 3.64 7.11
N GLN A 16 11.85 2.49 7.18
CA GLN A 16 11.65 1.73 8.41
C GLN A 16 12.80 0.73 8.63
N LYS A 17 13.30 0.10 7.57
CA LYS A 17 14.42 -0.85 7.66
C LYS A 17 15.20 -0.88 6.35
N GLU A 18 16.52 -0.81 6.45
CA GLU A 18 17.43 -1.01 5.33
C GLU A 18 18.18 -2.33 5.49
N THR A 19 18.22 -3.10 4.41
CA THR A 19 19.07 -4.29 4.26
C THR A 19 19.81 -4.18 2.92
N PRO A 20 20.91 -4.93 2.71
CA PRO A 20 21.64 -4.92 1.44
C PRO A 20 20.78 -5.28 0.22
N TYR A 21 19.65 -5.96 0.43
CA TYR A 21 18.80 -6.49 -0.64
C TYR A 21 17.48 -5.73 -0.82
N TYR A 22 16.99 -5.06 0.22
CA TYR A 22 15.74 -4.33 0.17
C TYR A 22 15.65 -3.21 1.21
N ILE A 23 14.85 -2.20 0.88
CA ILE A 23 14.48 -1.08 1.75
C ILE A 23 13.00 -1.22 2.09
N LEU A 24 12.71 -1.44 3.36
CA LEU A 24 11.35 -1.42 3.90
C LEU A 24 11.00 0.04 4.22
N MET A 25 9.99 0.58 3.55
CA MET A 25 9.51 1.94 3.80
C MET A 25 8.36 1.92 4.81
N GLU A 26 8.20 3.02 5.55
CA GLU A 26 7.01 3.22 6.37
C GLU A 26 5.74 3.15 5.51
N PRO A 27 4.65 2.58 6.04
CA PRO A 27 3.35 2.60 5.37
C PRO A 27 2.96 4.04 5.03
N ASP A 28 2.45 4.24 3.82
CA ASP A 28 1.97 5.54 3.39
C ASP A 28 0.70 5.91 4.16
N SER A 29 0.81 6.86 5.09
CA SER A 29 -0.30 7.36 5.90
C SER A 29 -1.40 8.03 5.07
N SER A 30 -1.15 8.39 3.81
CA SER A 30 -2.21 8.84 2.90
C SER A 30 -3.19 7.73 2.53
N LEU A 31 -2.81 6.46 2.72
CA LEU A 31 -3.69 5.31 2.50
C LEU A 31 -4.65 5.05 3.67
N ASP A 32 -4.48 5.71 4.82
CA ASP A 32 -5.39 5.59 5.96
C ASP A 32 -6.82 6.07 5.62
N ILE A 33 -6.97 6.89 4.58
CA ILE A 33 -8.28 7.30 4.05
C ILE A 33 -9.14 6.11 3.59
N TYR A 34 -8.50 5.00 3.21
CA TYR A 34 -9.20 3.79 2.78
C TYR A 34 -9.70 2.94 3.95
N ASN A 35 -9.20 3.15 5.17
CA ASN A 35 -9.69 2.42 6.35
C ASN A 35 -11.17 2.70 6.62
N ASN A 36 -11.64 3.93 6.36
CA ASN A 36 -13.03 4.34 6.53
C ASN A 36 -13.90 4.10 5.28
N HIS A 37 -13.32 3.56 4.21
CA HIS A 37 -14.06 3.36 2.97
C HIS A 37 -15.05 2.19 3.16
N PRO A 38 -16.34 2.37 2.82
CA PRO A 38 -17.42 1.45 3.23
C PRO A 38 -17.20 0.00 2.77
N TYR A 39 -16.51 -0.20 1.66
CA TYR A 39 -16.24 -1.53 1.09
C TYR A 39 -14.85 -2.08 1.38
N PHE A 40 -13.98 -1.32 2.07
CA PHE A 40 -12.59 -1.74 2.27
C PHE A 40 -12.49 -2.95 3.18
N ALA A 41 -13.21 -2.93 4.31
CA ALA A 41 -13.26 -4.05 5.25
C ALA A 41 -13.79 -5.33 4.59
N GLU A 42 -14.86 -5.22 3.80
CA GLU A 42 -15.46 -6.37 3.09
C GLU A 42 -14.52 -6.94 2.03
N LYS A 43 -13.90 -6.07 1.21
CA LYS A 43 -12.92 -6.51 0.20
C LYS A 43 -11.70 -7.15 0.82
N LEU A 44 -11.21 -6.62 1.94
CA LEU A 44 -10.12 -7.22 2.70
C LEU A 44 -10.50 -8.59 3.25
N ALA A 45 -11.71 -8.75 3.81
CA ALA A 45 -12.19 -10.03 4.31
C ALA A 45 -12.27 -11.07 3.19
N ARG A 46 -12.84 -10.71 2.04
CA ARG A 46 -12.93 -11.59 0.86
C ARG A 46 -11.56 -11.97 0.31
N ALA A 47 -10.62 -11.02 0.27
CA ALA A 47 -9.25 -11.30 -0.16
C ALA A 47 -8.57 -12.29 0.79
N LYS A 48 -8.69 -12.09 2.11
CA LYS A 48 -8.14 -13.01 3.13
C LYS A 48 -8.73 -14.42 2.99
N GLU A 49 -10.04 -14.54 2.81
CA GLU A 49 -10.71 -15.83 2.62
C GLU A 49 -10.23 -16.52 1.33
N THR A 50 -10.09 -15.77 0.24
CA THR A 50 -9.60 -16.29 -1.03
C THR A 50 -8.16 -16.81 -0.87
N ILE A 51 -7.27 -16.01 -0.27
CA ILE A 51 -5.88 -16.43 -0.01
C ILE A 51 -5.83 -17.67 0.88
N LYS A 52 -6.69 -17.77 1.90
CA LYS A 52 -6.79 -18.96 2.75
C LYS A 52 -7.22 -20.19 1.96
N ARG A 53 -8.13 -20.03 0.99
CA ARG A 53 -8.70 -21.13 0.20
C ARG A 53 -7.80 -21.58 -0.93
N VAL A 54 -7.24 -20.66 -1.71
CA VAL A 54 -6.45 -20.98 -2.92
C VAL A 54 -4.94 -20.88 -2.71
N GLY A 55 -4.51 -20.46 -1.52
CA GLY A 55 -3.12 -20.17 -1.23
C GLY A 55 -2.66 -18.82 -1.79
N LEU A 56 -1.40 -18.48 -1.52
CA LEU A 56 -0.76 -17.34 -2.16
C LEU A 56 -0.49 -17.66 -3.64
N PRO A 57 -0.56 -16.66 -4.53
CA PRO A 57 -0.21 -16.87 -5.93
C PRO A 57 1.23 -17.38 -6.04
N LYS A 58 1.51 -18.29 -6.97
CA LYS A 58 2.85 -18.86 -7.21
C LYS A 58 3.93 -17.78 -7.47
N SER A 59 3.54 -16.58 -7.90
CA SER A 59 4.45 -15.44 -8.07
C SER A 59 4.99 -14.88 -6.75
N PHE A 60 4.36 -15.18 -5.61
CA PHE A 60 4.77 -14.74 -4.27
C PHE A 60 5.59 -15.79 -3.51
N THR A 61 5.59 -17.04 -3.96
CA THR A 61 6.46 -18.10 -3.44
C THR A 61 7.71 -18.15 -4.32
N ARG A 62 8.73 -17.34 -3.99
CA ARG A 62 10.07 -17.44 -4.58
C ARG A 62 11.02 -18.07 -3.59
#